data_AF-A0A0S8ESP4-F1
#
_entry.id   AF-A0A0S8ESP4-F1
#
_cell.length_a   1.000
_cell.length_b   1.000
_cell.length_c   1.000
_cell.angle_alpha   90.00
_cell.angle_beta   90.00
_cell.angle_gamma   90.00
#
_symmetry.space_group_name_H-M   'P 1'
#
loop_
_entity.id
_entity.type
_entity.pdbx_description
1 polymer ?
#
loop_
_entity_poly.entity_id
_entity_poly.type
_entity_poly.pdbx_seq_one_letter_code
_entity_poly.pdbx_strand_id
1 'polypeptide(L)'
;MTEDVSIKSPVGANLLDRVERECYEILLQQRLLYNERWYSSPLFTKAVPLLRAIGIALSILGAALCVFYLVYPSSCPKWFFAEMYLLFFVATGLVFYVLPRIEAKLIARMKGAGGPGCRRMAARLVAKARKRVPYEAQYDIKGDLMTYYCGKDNNWQQLWCRRLKGFAIVGGNATLFFRKPTSIQPTMLILYENNQALVGVLERLGISHHSWGQTTVS
;
A
#
# COMPACT_ATOMS: atom_id res chain seq x y z
N MET A 1 35.60 -15.42 -0.33
CA MET A 1 34.96 -16.73 -0.12
C MET A 1 33.51 -16.46 0.24
N THR A 2 32.55 -16.88 -0.59
CA THR A 2 31.12 -16.80 -0.26
C THR A 2 30.80 -17.94 0.70
N GLU A 3 30.49 -17.64 1.95
CA GLU A 3 29.96 -18.62 2.89
C GLU A 3 28.59 -19.08 2.41
N ASP A 4 28.43 -20.39 2.25
CA ASP A 4 27.15 -21.00 1.98
C ASP A 4 26.36 -21.04 3.30
N VAL A 5 25.20 -20.37 3.33
CA VAL A 5 24.31 -20.34 4.52
C VAL A 5 23.10 -21.23 4.26
N SER A 6 22.84 -22.16 5.18
CA SER A 6 21.63 -22.99 5.15
C SER A 6 20.74 -22.66 6.35
N ILE A 7 19.49 -22.31 6.09
CA ILE A 7 18.48 -22.01 7.10
C ILE A 7 17.43 -23.11 7.06
N LYS A 8 17.27 -23.84 8.17
CA LYS A 8 16.24 -24.86 8.33
C LYS A 8 15.17 -24.40 9.31
N SER A 9 13.92 -24.72 9.00
CA SER A 9 12.77 -24.35 9.84
C SER A 9 11.71 -25.45 9.78
N PRO A 10 11.31 -26.03 10.92
CA PRO A 10 10.13 -26.88 10.94
C PRO A 10 8.88 -26.03 10.70
N VAL A 11 7.98 -26.48 9.83
CA VAL A 11 6.76 -25.76 9.48
C VAL A 11 5.53 -26.55 9.92
N GLY A 12 4.97 -26.15 11.05
CA GLY A 12 3.70 -26.62 11.58
C GLY A 12 2.51 -25.69 11.26
N ALA A 13 1.30 -26.16 11.53
CA ALA A 13 0.07 -25.37 11.33
C ALA A 13 0.08 -24.08 12.16
N ASN A 14 0.52 -24.17 13.43
CA ASN A 14 0.60 -23.02 14.33
C ASN A 14 1.58 -21.94 13.85
N LEU A 15 2.69 -22.33 13.20
CA LEU A 15 3.62 -21.38 12.61
C LEU A 15 2.96 -20.63 11.45
N LEU A 16 2.27 -21.34 10.56
CA LEU A 16 1.59 -20.71 9.43
C LEU A 16 0.47 -19.76 9.85
N ASP A 17 -0.26 -20.05 10.92
CA ASP A 17 -1.28 -19.13 11.45
C ASP A 17 -0.68 -17.85 12.05
N ARG A 18 0.52 -17.93 12.62
CA ARG A 18 1.29 -16.76 13.09
C ARG A 18 1.82 -15.96 11.89
N VAL A 19 2.42 -16.65 10.93
CA VAL A 19 2.95 -16.03 9.70
C VAL A 19 1.84 -15.37 8.89
N GLU A 20 0.65 -15.96 8.78
CA GLU A 20 -0.47 -15.35 8.05
C GLU A 20 -0.88 -14.02 8.68
N ARG A 21 -0.98 -13.98 10.01
CA ARG A 21 -1.28 -12.75 10.77
C ARG A 21 -0.20 -11.69 10.58
N GLU A 22 1.06 -12.08 10.71
CA GLU A 22 2.20 -11.19 10.52
C GLU A 22 2.27 -10.64 9.09
N CYS A 23 2.09 -11.50 8.08
CA CYS A 23 2.01 -11.08 6.69
C CYS A 23 0.85 -10.10 6.46
N TYR A 24 -0.31 -10.35 7.09
CA TYR A 24 -1.45 -9.44 6.99
C TYR A 24 -1.10 -8.04 7.53
N GLU A 25 -0.47 -7.96 8.70
CA GLU A 25 -0.09 -6.70 9.33
C GLU A 25 0.95 -5.93 8.49
N ILE A 26 1.99 -6.62 8.01
CA ILE A 26 3.00 -6.02 7.12
C ILE A 26 2.37 -5.48 5.84
N LEU A 27 1.51 -6.28 5.19
CA LEU A 27 0.82 -5.88 3.96
C LEU A 27 -0.14 -4.71 4.19
N LEU A 28 -0.81 -4.69 5.34
CA LEU A 28 -1.69 -3.60 5.73
C LEU A 28 -0.89 -2.30 5.93
N GLN A 29 0.23 -2.34 6.65
CA GLN A 29 1.09 -1.16 6.83
C GLN A 29 1.62 -0.65 5.48
N GLN A 30 2.11 -1.54 4.61
CA GLN A 30 2.55 -1.18 3.27
C GLN A 30 1.42 -0.53 2.44
N ARG A 31 0.19 -1.03 2.58
CA ARG A 31 -0.98 -0.43 1.93
C ARG A 31 -1.30 0.96 2.47
N LEU A 32 -1.19 1.16 3.78
CA LEU A 32 -1.40 2.47 4.41
C LEU A 32 -0.34 3.48 3.95
N LEU A 33 0.94 3.11 3.96
CA LEU A 33 2.04 3.94 3.45
C LEU A 33 1.87 4.26 1.95
N TYR A 34 1.40 3.30 1.15
CA TYR A 34 1.06 3.54 -0.24
C TYR A 34 -0.07 4.58 -0.38
N ASN A 35 -1.15 4.41 0.38
CA ASN A 35 -2.28 5.34 0.36
C ASN A 35 -1.84 6.75 0.78
N GLU A 36 -1.03 6.88 1.85
CA GLU A 36 -0.48 8.17 2.31
C GLU A 36 0.34 8.87 1.22
N ARG A 37 1.22 8.14 0.55
CA ARG A 37 1.97 8.69 -0.59
C ARG A 37 1.06 9.17 -1.70
N TRP A 38 0.02 8.40 -2.01
CA TRP A 38 -0.96 8.78 -3.02
C TRP A 38 -1.66 10.11 -2.68
N TYR A 39 -2.03 10.31 -1.40
CA TYR A 39 -2.61 11.59 -0.94
C TYR A 39 -1.61 12.74 -0.96
N SER A 40 -0.37 12.48 -0.58
CA SER A 40 0.71 13.49 -0.63
C SER A 40 1.15 13.82 -2.06
N SER A 41 0.67 13.08 -3.07
CA SER A 41 1.10 13.27 -4.44
C SER A 41 0.73 14.67 -4.94
N PRO A 42 1.63 15.35 -5.69
CA PRO A 42 1.39 16.70 -6.20
C PRO A 42 0.15 16.79 -7.08
N LEU A 43 -0.24 15.69 -7.74
CA LEU A 43 -1.48 15.64 -8.52
C LEU A 43 -2.70 15.86 -7.64
N PHE A 44 -2.80 15.17 -6.51
CA PHE A 44 -3.94 15.31 -5.60
C PHE A 44 -3.87 16.60 -4.79
N THR A 45 -2.69 16.94 -4.26
CA THR A 45 -2.49 18.14 -3.44
C THR A 45 -2.61 19.45 -4.24
N LYS A 46 -2.37 19.45 -5.56
CA LYS A 46 -2.60 20.62 -6.43
C LYS A 46 -4.00 20.64 -7.06
N ALA A 47 -4.62 19.48 -7.32
CA ALA A 47 -5.95 19.44 -7.93
C ALA A 47 -7.02 20.10 -7.04
N VAL A 48 -6.99 19.85 -5.74
CA VAL A 48 -7.97 20.43 -4.80
C VAL A 48 -7.88 21.97 -4.73
N PRO A 49 -6.70 22.60 -4.51
CA PRO A 49 -6.60 24.06 -4.52
C PRO A 49 -6.85 24.66 -5.90
N LEU A 50 -6.49 23.98 -7.00
CA LEU A 50 -6.83 24.43 -8.35
C LEU A 50 -8.35 24.45 -8.56
N LEU A 51 -9.07 23.39 -8.17
CA LEU A 51 -10.53 23.36 -8.25
C LEU A 51 -11.18 24.45 -7.38
N ARG A 52 -10.62 24.72 -6.19
CA ARG A 52 -11.07 25.85 -5.36
C ARG A 52 -10.80 27.19 -6.04
N ALA A 53 -9.63 27.40 -6.64
CA ALA A 53 -9.30 28.64 -7.34
C ALA A 53 -10.22 28.86 -8.56
N ILE A 54 -10.48 27.81 -9.34
CA ILE A 54 -11.44 27.84 -10.46
C ILE A 54 -12.85 28.18 -9.94
N GLY A 55 -13.28 27.54 -8.85
CA GLY A 55 -14.57 27.83 -8.23
C GLY A 55 -14.68 29.29 -7.76
N ILE A 56 -13.64 29.84 -7.13
CA ILE A 56 -13.60 31.25 -6.70
C ILE A 56 -13.64 32.18 -7.90
N ALA A 57 -12.84 31.91 -8.94
CA ALA A 57 -12.83 32.70 -10.17
C ALA A 57 -14.20 32.72 -10.85
N LEU A 58 -14.87 31.56 -10.92
CA LEU A 58 -16.24 31.42 -11.42
C LEU A 58 -17.25 32.17 -10.55
N SER A 59 -17.10 32.17 -9.22
CA SER A 59 -17.94 32.95 -8.31
C SER A 59 -17.76 34.46 -8.50
N ILE A 60 -16.51 34.94 -8.68
CA ILE A 60 -16.21 36.35 -8.96
C ILE A 60 -16.80 36.77 -10.32
N LEU A 61 -16.61 35.95 -11.35
CA LEU A 61 -17.17 36.19 -12.68
C LEU A 61 -18.70 36.24 -12.64
N GLY A 62 -19.32 35.31 -11.91
CA GLY A 62 -20.76 35.29 -11.67
C GLY A 62 -21.25 36.56 -10.97
N ALA A 63 -20.55 37.01 -9.92
CA ALA A 63 -20.88 38.24 -9.20
C ALA A 63 -20.75 39.49 -10.09
N ALA A 64 -19.70 39.58 -10.90
CA ALA A 64 -19.50 40.68 -11.85
C ALA A 64 -20.63 40.75 -12.89
N LEU A 65 -21.06 39.60 -13.41
CA LEU A 65 -22.19 39.52 -14.34
C LEU A 65 -23.52 39.92 -13.68
N CYS A 66 -23.75 39.55 -12.40
CA CYS A 66 -24.92 40.01 -11.64
C CYS A 66 -24.93 41.54 -11.49
N VAL A 67 -23.80 42.16 -11.15
CA VAL A 67 -23.68 43.62 -11.02
C VAL A 67 -23.92 44.29 -12.37
N PHE A 68 -23.33 43.77 -13.45
CA PHE A 68 -23.53 44.30 -14.81
C PHE A 68 -25.01 44.27 -15.22
N TYR A 69 -25.72 43.17 -14.93
CA TYR A 69 -27.15 43.05 -15.18
C TYR A 69 -27.98 44.08 -14.40
N LEU A 70 -27.66 44.30 -13.12
CA LEU A 70 -28.36 45.29 -12.29
C LEU A 70 -28.19 46.72 -12.79
N VAL A 71 -27.01 47.06 -13.33
CA VAL A 71 -26.71 48.41 -13.83
C VAL A 71 -27.28 48.64 -15.24
N TYR A 72 -27.32 47.60 -16.09
CA TYR A 72 -27.74 47.71 -17.50
C TYR A 72 -28.85 46.71 -17.88
N PRO A 73 -30.04 46.76 -17.25
CA PRO A 73 -31.09 45.78 -17.45
C PRO A 73 -31.65 45.74 -18.89
N SER A 74 -31.61 46.88 -19.60
CA SER A 74 -32.11 47.02 -20.98
C SER A 74 -31.17 46.48 -22.06
N SER A 75 -29.90 46.21 -21.72
CA SER A 75 -28.88 45.72 -22.66
C SER A 75 -28.72 44.20 -22.64
N CYS A 76 -29.38 43.49 -21.71
CA CYS A 76 -29.26 42.05 -21.58
C CYS A 76 -30.35 41.30 -22.40
N PRO A 77 -30.01 40.16 -23.03
CA PRO A 77 -30.97 39.33 -23.74
C PRO A 77 -32.08 38.82 -22.82
N LYS A 78 -33.33 38.71 -23.30
CA LYS A 78 -34.49 38.27 -22.50
C LYS A 78 -34.38 36.85 -21.91
N TRP A 79 -33.47 36.02 -22.41
CA TRP A 79 -33.20 34.66 -21.90
C TRP A 79 -32.21 34.64 -20.72
N PHE A 80 -31.71 35.81 -20.32
CA PHE A 80 -30.76 36.01 -19.24
C PHE A 80 -31.51 36.27 -17.92
N PHE A 81 -32.02 35.19 -17.33
CA PHE A 81 -32.89 35.26 -16.15
C PHE A 81 -32.12 35.23 -14.83
N ALA A 82 -32.56 36.06 -13.87
CA ALA A 82 -31.98 36.12 -12.53
C ALA A 82 -32.02 34.76 -11.79
N GLU A 83 -32.98 33.88 -12.12
CA GLU A 83 -33.07 32.55 -11.49
C GLU A 83 -31.87 31.65 -11.84
N MET A 84 -31.29 31.77 -13.04
CA MET A 84 -30.11 30.99 -13.45
C MET A 84 -28.88 31.36 -12.62
N TYR A 85 -28.72 32.65 -12.27
CA TYR A 85 -27.64 33.13 -11.42
C TYR A 85 -27.77 32.65 -9.99
N LEU A 86 -28.98 32.72 -9.43
CA LEU A 86 -29.25 32.19 -8.11
C LEU A 86 -28.93 30.69 -8.06
N LEU A 87 -29.38 29.93 -9.05
CA LEU A 87 -29.11 28.50 -9.15
C LEU A 87 -27.61 28.20 -9.28
N PHE A 88 -26.88 28.97 -10.09
CA PHE A 88 -25.43 28.84 -10.22
C PHE A 88 -24.70 29.14 -8.90
N PHE A 89 -25.08 30.20 -8.19
CA PHE A 89 -24.45 30.58 -6.92
C PHE A 89 -24.73 29.54 -5.83
N VAL A 90 -25.97 29.06 -5.74
CA VAL A 90 -26.36 27.96 -4.84
C VAL A 90 -25.62 26.68 -5.17
N ALA A 91 -25.53 26.30 -6.45
CA ALA A 91 -24.79 25.12 -6.89
C ALA A 91 -23.29 25.22 -6.56
N THR A 92 -22.69 26.39 -6.78
CA THR A 92 -21.27 26.61 -6.48
C THR A 92 -21.01 26.57 -4.97
N GLY A 93 -21.84 27.24 -4.16
CA GLY A 93 -21.76 27.17 -2.71
C GLY A 93 -21.94 25.75 -2.17
N LEU A 94 -22.88 24.98 -2.75
CA LEU A 94 -23.07 23.57 -2.43
C LEU A 94 -21.82 22.75 -2.74
N VAL A 95 -21.19 22.95 -3.90
CA VAL A 95 -19.95 22.27 -4.26
C VAL A 95 -18.85 22.59 -3.25
N PHE A 96 -18.63 23.86 -2.90
CA PHE A 96 -17.62 24.25 -1.90
C PHE A 96 -17.87 23.64 -0.52
N TYR A 97 -19.14 23.51 -0.11
CA TYR A 97 -19.51 22.91 1.15
C TYR A 97 -19.39 21.37 1.16
N VAL A 98 -19.78 20.73 0.06
CA VAL A 98 -19.85 19.26 -0.06
C VAL A 98 -18.51 18.64 -0.41
N LEU A 99 -17.70 19.29 -1.26
CA LEU A 99 -16.40 18.80 -1.73
C LEU A 99 -15.45 18.38 -0.58
N PRO A 100 -15.19 19.19 0.47
CA PRO A 100 -14.31 18.78 1.57
C PRO A 100 -14.86 17.58 2.35
N ARG A 101 -16.18 17.43 2.43
CA ARG A 101 -16.82 16.28 3.10
C ARG A 101 -16.69 15.01 2.28
N ILE A 102 -16.82 15.10 0.96
CA ILE A 102 -16.60 13.96 0.05
C ILE A 102 -15.14 13.53 0.10
N GLU A 103 -14.20 14.48 0.06
CA GLU A 103 -12.77 14.22 0.16
C GLU A 103 -12.43 13.48 1.46
N ALA A 104 -12.87 13.99 2.61
CA ALA A 104 -12.67 13.34 3.91
C ALA A 104 -13.26 11.93 3.95
N LYS A 105 -14.47 11.73 3.41
CA LYS A 105 -15.10 10.40 3.34
C LYS A 105 -14.34 9.44 2.42
N LEU A 106 -13.85 9.91 1.28
CA LEU A 106 -13.05 9.11 0.35
C LEU A 106 -11.73 8.68 0.99
N ILE A 107 -11.03 9.61 1.65
CA ILE A 107 -9.80 9.33 2.39
C ILE A 107 -10.06 8.28 3.48
N ALA A 108 -11.10 8.47 4.29
CA ALA A 108 -11.49 7.54 5.34
C ALA A 108 -11.84 6.14 4.79
N ARG A 109 -12.62 6.08 3.70
CA ARG A 109 -12.97 4.81 3.04
C ARG A 109 -11.74 4.10 2.52
N MET A 110 -10.83 4.80 1.86
CA MET A 110 -9.61 4.20 1.32
C MET A 110 -8.63 3.77 2.42
N LYS A 111 -8.59 4.45 3.58
CA LYS A 111 -7.86 3.98 4.77
C LYS A 111 -8.43 2.65 5.29
N GLY A 112 -9.76 2.46 5.27
CA GLY A 112 -10.41 1.23 5.74
C GLY A 112 -10.54 0.10 4.71
N ALA A 113 -10.62 0.40 3.42
CA ALA A 113 -10.96 -0.57 2.37
C ALA A 113 -9.85 -1.58 2.04
N GLY A 114 -8.62 -1.34 2.49
CA GLY A 114 -7.47 -2.21 2.20
C GLY A 114 -7.42 -3.51 3.00
N GLY A 115 -8.05 -3.54 4.19
CA GLY A 115 -7.93 -4.65 5.14
C GLY A 115 -8.33 -6.01 4.56
N PRO A 116 -9.58 -6.17 4.04
CA PRO A 116 -10.01 -7.44 3.47
C PRO A 116 -9.13 -7.94 2.32
N GLY A 117 -8.62 -7.03 1.48
CA GLY A 117 -7.70 -7.36 0.40
C GLY A 117 -6.36 -7.88 0.90
N CYS A 118 -5.78 -7.22 1.90
CA CYS A 118 -4.53 -7.65 2.52
C CYS A 118 -4.69 -9.00 3.22
N ARG A 119 -5.82 -9.24 3.90
CA ARG A 119 -6.11 -10.53 4.56
C ARG A 119 -6.19 -11.66 3.54
N ARG A 120 -6.92 -11.47 2.43
CA ARG A 120 -6.97 -12.46 1.35
C ARG A 120 -5.60 -12.71 0.72
N MET A 121 -4.76 -11.68 0.60
CA MET A 121 -3.41 -11.81 0.06
C MET A 121 -2.51 -12.62 1.00
N ALA A 122 -2.50 -12.31 2.29
CA ALA A 122 -1.75 -13.06 3.31
C ALA A 122 -2.15 -14.55 3.32
N ALA A 123 -3.45 -14.84 3.34
CA ALA A 123 -3.96 -16.21 3.24
C ALA A 123 -3.47 -16.93 1.98
N ARG A 124 -3.45 -16.25 0.82
CA ARG A 124 -2.94 -16.83 -0.44
C ARG A 124 -1.45 -17.14 -0.40
N LEU A 125 -0.64 -16.34 0.30
CA LEU A 125 0.80 -16.58 0.43
C LEU A 125 1.09 -17.89 1.16
N VAL A 126 0.35 -18.17 2.24
CA VAL A 126 0.54 -19.38 3.04
C VAL A 126 -0.27 -20.58 2.55
N ALA A 127 -1.26 -20.39 1.66
CA ALA A 127 -2.19 -21.45 1.25
C ALA A 127 -1.51 -22.69 0.67
N LYS A 128 -0.45 -22.51 -0.14
CA LYS A 128 0.30 -23.65 -0.71
C LYS A 128 1.11 -24.40 0.34
N ALA A 129 1.73 -23.67 1.28
CA ALA A 129 2.44 -24.24 2.42
C ALA A 129 1.49 -25.02 3.35
N ARG A 130 0.29 -24.46 3.62
CA ARG A 130 -0.71 -25.05 4.51
C ARG A 130 -1.16 -26.44 4.07
N LYS A 131 -1.24 -26.69 2.76
CA LYS A 131 -1.60 -28.00 2.18
C LYS A 131 -0.55 -29.10 2.38
N ARG A 132 0.68 -28.73 2.79
CA ARG A 132 1.82 -29.66 2.91
C ARG A 132 2.25 -29.88 4.36
N VAL A 133 1.59 -29.23 5.31
CA VAL A 133 1.90 -29.38 6.74
C VAL A 133 1.65 -30.81 7.21
N PRO A 134 2.52 -31.38 8.06
CA PRO A 134 3.81 -30.83 8.53
C PRO A 134 4.94 -31.09 7.53
N TYR A 135 5.90 -30.15 7.43
CA TYR A 135 7.10 -30.31 6.60
C TYR A 135 8.26 -29.49 7.17
N GLU A 136 9.47 -29.76 6.70
CA GLU A 136 10.67 -28.98 6.99
C GLU A 136 11.02 -28.10 5.79
N ALA A 137 11.24 -26.80 6.04
CA ALA A 137 11.71 -25.85 5.06
C ALA A 137 13.22 -25.71 5.17
N GLN A 138 13.94 -25.79 4.05
CA GLN A 138 15.36 -25.51 3.97
C GLN A 138 15.61 -24.43 2.90
N TYR A 139 16.37 -23.40 3.26
CA TYR A 139 16.80 -22.33 2.37
C TYR A 139 18.32 -22.34 2.30
N ASP A 140 18.85 -22.69 1.13
CA ASP A 140 20.29 -22.66 0.88
C ASP A 140 20.61 -21.40 0.09
N ILE A 141 21.52 -20.59 0.64
CA ILE A 141 21.89 -19.29 0.10
C ILE A 141 23.35 -19.33 -0.31
N LYS A 142 23.59 -19.07 -1.60
CA LYS A 142 24.92 -19.02 -2.22
C LYS A 142 25.06 -17.72 -2.99
N GLY A 143 25.77 -16.77 -2.42
CA GLY A 143 25.82 -15.40 -2.95
C GLY A 143 24.43 -14.75 -2.88
N ASP A 144 23.95 -14.23 -4.01
CA ASP A 144 22.60 -13.64 -4.12
C ASP A 144 21.51 -14.67 -4.44
N LEU A 145 21.86 -15.93 -4.68
CA LEU A 145 20.92 -16.97 -5.08
C LEU A 145 20.43 -17.76 -3.86
N MET A 146 19.12 -17.81 -3.69
CA MET A 146 18.48 -18.62 -2.64
C MET A 146 17.65 -19.74 -3.27
N THR A 147 17.89 -20.96 -2.82
CA THR A 147 17.15 -22.15 -3.23
C THR A 147 16.32 -22.65 -2.07
N TYR A 148 15.03 -22.88 -2.33
CA TYR A 148 14.09 -23.36 -1.34
C TYR A 148 13.73 -24.82 -1.60
N TYR A 149 13.95 -25.62 -0.56
CA TYR A 149 13.60 -27.01 -0.49
C TYR A 149 12.51 -27.22 0.57
N CYS A 150 11.61 -28.14 0.27
CA CYS A 150 10.57 -28.60 1.17
C CYS A 150 10.76 -30.11 1.35
N GLY A 151 10.95 -30.55 2.58
CA GLY A 151 11.19 -31.94 2.92
C GLY A 151 10.15 -32.50 3.87
N LYS A 152 9.80 -33.76 3.73
CA LYS A 152 9.10 -34.54 4.75
C LYS A 152 9.65 -35.97 4.72
N ASP A 153 9.96 -36.54 5.89
CA ASP A 153 10.42 -37.92 6.03
C ASP A 153 11.61 -38.26 5.09
N ASN A 154 12.65 -37.39 5.09
CA ASN A 154 13.83 -37.46 4.21
C ASN A 154 13.59 -37.31 2.71
N ASN A 155 12.35 -37.09 2.26
CA ASN A 155 12.07 -36.79 0.85
C ASN A 155 12.09 -35.28 0.61
N TRP A 156 13.17 -34.79 0.02
CA TRP A 156 13.38 -33.36 -0.25
C TRP A 156 13.05 -33.00 -1.70
N GLN A 157 12.18 -32.01 -1.87
CA GLN A 157 11.85 -31.46 -3.18
C GLN A 157 12.29 -29.99 -3.26
N GLN A 158 13.09 -29.67 -4.29
CA GLN A 158 13.35 -28.28 -4.65
C GLN A 158 12.07 -27.65 -5.24
N LEU A 159 11.60 -26.54 -4.66
CA LEU A 159 10.38 -25.87 -5.11
C LEU A 159 10.65 -24.64 -5.95
N TRP A 160 11.70 -23.88 -5.65
CA TRP A 160 12.15 -22.78 -6.48
C TRP A 160 13.58 -22.38 -6.14
N CYS A 161 14.20 -21.67 -7.09
CA CYS A 161 15.48 -21.01 -6.93
C CYS A 161 15.33 -19.57 -7.42
N ARG A 162 15.66 -18.58 -6.58
CA ARG A 162 15.42 -17.16 -6.86
C ARG A 162 16.55 -16.31 -6.31
N ARG A 163 16.85 -15.22 -7.01
CA ARG A 163 17.79 -14.21 -6.51
C ARG A 163 17.14 -13.34 -5.44
N LEU A 164 17.85 -13.13 -4.35
CA LEU A 164 17.55 -12.16 -3.31
C LEU A 164 17.77 -10.76 -3.87
N LYS A 165 16.70 -10.00 -4.09
CA LYS A 165 16.78 -8.63 -4.61
C LYS A 165 15.57 -7.81 -4.19
N GLY A 166 15.72 -6.49 -4.28
CA GLY A 166 14.66 -5.54 -3.98
C GLY A 166 14.72 -5.08 -2.54
N PHE A 167 13.57 -5.07 -1.87
CA PHE A 167 13.41 -4.59 -0.50
C PHE A 167 12.76 -5.67 0.36
N ALA A 168 13.29 -5.92 1.55
CA ALA A 168 12.76 -6.93 2.46
C ALA A 168 12.11 -6.29 3.69
N ILE A 169 11.01 -6.87 4.16
CA ILE A 169 10.43 -6.57 5.46
C ILE A 169 10.58 -7.83 6.30
N VAL A 170 11.42 -7.73 7.33
CA VAL A 170 11.81 -8.84 8.21
C VAL A 170 10.86 -8.87 9.40
N GLY A 171 9.98 -9.86 9.44
CA GLY A 171 9.17 -10.18 10.60
C GLY A 171 9.87 -11.12 11.58
N GLY A 172 9.16 -11.46 12.65
CA GLY A 172 9.56 -12.45 13.65
C GLY A 172 9.58 -13.87 13.11
N ASN A 173 8.61 -14.29 12.28
CA ASN A 173 8.53 -15.66 11.74
C ASN A 173 8.61 -15.74 10.21
N ALA A 174 8.63 -14.57 9.56
CA ALA A 174 8.64 -14.51 8.11
C ALA A 174 9.28 -13.23 7.59
N THR A 175 9.96 -13.32 6.45
CA THR A 175 10.41 -12.16 5.68
C THR A 175 9.65 -12.09 4.37
N LEU A 176 9.09 -10.92 4.08
CA LEU A 176 8.46 -10.61 2.81
C LEU A 176 9.40 -9.77 1.95
N PHE A 177 9.60 -10.19 0.70
CA PHE A 177 10.34 -9.40 -0.28
C PHE A 177 9.39 -8.67 -1.20
N PHE A 178 9.79 -7.47 -1.57
CA PHE A 178 9.09 -6.57 -2.47
C PHE A 178 10.04 -6.11 -3.57
N ARG A 179 9.50 -5.85 -4.76
CA ARG A 179 10.29 -5.32 -5.88
C ARG A 179 10.92 -3.96 -5.55
N LYS A 180 10.20 -3.12 -4.81
CA LYS A 180 10.59 -1.78 -4.37
C LYS A 180 9.98 -1.50 -2.99
N PRO A 181 10.53 -0.57 -2.20
CA PRO A 181 9.93 -0.13 -0.92
C PRO A 181 8.52 0.44 -1.05
N THR A 182 8.09 0.77 -2.27
CA THR A 182 6.76 1.32 -2.55
C THR A 182 5.73 0.28 -2.99
N SER A 183 6.15 -0.97 -3.18
CA SER A 183 5.30 -2.03 -3.73
C SER A 183 4.39 -2.61 -2.65
N ILE A 184 3.12 -2.81 -2.97
CA ILE A 184 2.16 -3.47 -2.06
C ILE A 184 2.20 -4.99 -2.21
N GLN A 185 2.59 -5.48 -3.39
CA GLN A 185 2.59 -6.92 -3.69
C GLN A 185 3.96 -7.53 -3.39
N PRO A 186 4.03 -8.56 -2.52
CA PRO A 186 5.27 -9.25 -2.23
C PRO A 186 5.62 -10.19 -3.39
N THR A 187 6.92 -10.33 -3.66
CA THR A 187 7.48 -11.21 -4.68
C THR A 187 7.89 -12.57 -4.13
N MET A 188 8.17 -12.64 -2.83
CA MET A 188 8.65 -13.85 -2.16
C MET A 188 8.37 -13.78 -0.66
N LEU A 189 8.12 -14.94 -0.06
CA LEU A 189 7.93 -15.15 1.38
C LEU A 189 8.96 -16.18 1.82
N ILE A 190 9.71 -15.87 2.87
CA ILE A 190 10.62 -16.80 3.56
C ILE A 190 10.05 -17.07 4.93
N LEU A 191 9.97 -18.33 5.31
CA LEU A 191 9.50 -18.80 6.62
C LEU A 191 10.70 -19.21 7.47
N TYR A 192 10.74 -18.81 8.73
CA TYR A 192 11.79 -19.23 9.67
C TYR A 192 11.27 -19.11 11.11
N GLU A 193 11.95 -19.76 12.04
CA GLU A 193 11.73 -19.54 13.49
C GLU A 193 12.63 -18.44 14.06
N ASN A 194 13.83 -18.25 13.49
CA ASN A 194 14.77 -17.21 13.87
C ASN A 194 15.26 -16.47 12.62
N ASN A 195 15.19 -15.13 12.66
CA ASN A 195 15.55 -14.25 11.55
C ASN A 195 17.05 -13.91 11.47
N GLN A 196 17.85 -14.17 12.51
CA GLN A 196 19.25 -13.69 12.62
C GLN A 196 20.12 -14.07 11.42
N ALA A 197 20.08 -15.35 11.00
CA ALA A 197 20.86 -15.82 9.86
C ALA A 197 20.48 -15.11 8.55
N LEU A 198 19.18 -14.86 8.34
CA LEU A 198 18.69 -14.18 7.16
C LEU A 198 19.06 -12.69 7.19
N VAL A 199 18.92 -12.01 8.32
CA VAL A 199 19.31 -10.60 8.48
C VAL A 199 20.79 -10.42 8.16
N GLY A 200 21.67 -11.26 8.71
CA GLY A 200 23.10 -11.21 8.40
C GLY A 200 23.42 -11.49 6.93
N VAL A 201 22.61 -12.29 6.23
CA VAL A 201 22.72 -12.44 4.77
C VAL A 201 22.29 -11.17 4.03
N LEU A 202 21.17 -10.56 4.43
CA LEU A 202 20.66 -9.34 3.79
C LEU A 202 21.63 -8.17 3.94
N GLU A 203 22.22 -8.01 5.11
CA GLU A 203 23.26 -7.01 5.39
C GLU A 203 24.50 -7.23 4.51
N ARG A 204 25.02 -8.46 4.44
CA ARG A 204 26.17 -8.80 3.60
C ARG A 204 25.93 -8.55 2.11
N LEU A 205 24.71 -8.80 1.64
CA LEU A 205 24.32 -8.55 0.24
C LEU A 205 23.96 -7.08 -0.05
N GLY A 206 23.96 -6.21 0.96
CA GLY A 206 23.54 -4.81 0.81
C GLY A 206 22.08 -4.65 0.44
N ILE A 207 21.23 -5.62 0.79
CA ILE A 207 19.79 -5.58 0.52
C ILE A 207 19.11 -4.74 1.58
N SER A 208 18.48 -3.63 1.15
CA SER A 208 17.70 -2.77 2.03
C SER A 208 16.57 -3.56 2.68
N HIS A 209 16.50 -3.50 4.00
CA HIS A 209 15.48 -4.19 4.76
C HIS A 209 14.95 -3.35 5.91
N HIS A 210 13.75 -3.68 6.38
CA HIS A 210 13.11 -3.05 7.53
C HIS A 210 12.61 -4.12 8.49
N SER A 211 13.00 -4.02 9.76
CA SER A 211 12.55 -4.93 10.82
C SER A 211 11.15 -4.55 11.28
N TRP A 212 10.18 -5.43 11.06
CA TRP A 212 8.81 -5.28 11.54
C TRP A 212 8.76 -5.45 13.06
N GLY A 213 8.01 -4.58 13.75
CA GLY A 213 7.84 -4.62 15.21
C GLY A 213 8.98 -3.97 16.00
N GLN A 214 10.09 -3.61 15.35
CA GLN A 214 11.06 -2.67 15.92
C GLN A 214 10.67 -1.26 15.50
N THR A 215 9.72 -0.67 16.22
CA THR A 215 9.52 0.78 16.18
C THR A 215 10.83 1.39 16.64
N THR A 216 11.67 1.87 15.72
CA THR A 216 12.76 2.77 16.05
C THR A 216 12.12 4.00 16.68
N VAL A 217 12.15 4.04 18.01
CA VAL A 217 11.96 5.27 18.77
C VAL A 217 13.16 6.14 18.41
N SER A 218 13.00 6.95 17.37
CA SER A 218 13.87 8.09 17.07
C SER A 218 13.27 9.33 17.72
#